data_AF-A0A3C0ZH55-F1
#
_entry.id   AF-A0A3C0ZH55-F1
#
_cell.length_a   1.000
_cell.length_b   1.000
_cell.length_c   1.000
_cell.angle_alpha   90.00
_cell.angle_beta   90.00
_cell.angle_gamma   90.00
#
_symmetry.space_group_name_H-M   'P 1'
#
loop_
_entity.id
_entity.type
_entity.pdbx_description
1 polymer ?
#
loop_
_entity_poly.entity_id
_entity_poly.type
_entity_poly.pdbx_seq_one_letter_code
_entity_poly.pdbx_strand_id
1 'polypeptide(L)'
;YPNRADQILYGTIREAWNMGAVAVGATIYFGSEESDRQIIEVAKAFEEAHSLGMATVLWCYLRNSAFKVGDKDYHLAADLTGQANHLGVTIKADIIKQKLPELNGGFKALNMGKSSYGKLDERMYTQLSSDHPIDLCRYQVLNCFAGRAGLINSSGASGQNDIQEAVKTAVINKRAGGTGLISGRKAFQKPMNEGVALLHAIQDVYLCDEVSIA
;
A
#
# COMPACT_ATOMS: atom_id res chain seq x y z
N TYR A 1 24.29 -3.16 9.10
CA TYR A 1 23.78 -1.90 8.53
C TYR A 1 22.30 -1.75 8.87
N PRO A 2 21.79 -0.54 9.20
CA PRO A 2 20.43 -0.35 9.72
C PRO A 2 19.32 -0.49 8.67
N ASN A 3 19.63 -0.44 7.37
CA ASN A 3 18.66 -0.50 6.29
C ASN A 3 18.34 -1.95 5.86
N ARG A 4 17.98 -2.84 6.80
CA ARG A 4 17.56 -4.20 6.48
C ARG A 4 16.06 -4.23 6.20
N ALA A 5 15.65 -4.91 5.13
CA ALA A 5 14.24 -5.18 4.82
C ALA A 5 13.67 -6.32 5.69
N ASP A 6 13.84 -6.15 7.00
CA ASP A 6 13.56 -7.14 8.03
C ASP A 6 12.83 -6.45 9.19
N GLN A 7 11.50 -6.60 9.24
CA GLN A 7 10.72 -6.13 10.38
C GLN A 7 10.66 -7.22 11.44
N ILE A 8 10.80 -6.81 12.70
CA ILE A 8 10.63 -7.68 13.85
C ILE A 8 9.59 -7.09 14.80
N LEU A 9 8.96 -7.96 15.57
CA LEU A 9 8.04 -7.55 16.62
C LEU A 9 8.83 -7.15 17.87
N TYR A 10 8.58 -5.94 18.39
CA TYR A 10 9.22 -5.42 19.60
C TYR A 10 8.28 -5.37 20.81
N GLY A 11 7.01 -5.71 20.61
CA GLY A 11 5.97 -5.74 21.64
C GLY A 11 4.86 -6.71 21.23
N THR A 12 3.85 -6.82 22.07
CA THR A 12 2.72 -7.74 21.91
C THR A 12 1.43 -7.02 21.55
N ILE A 13 0.49 -7.74 20.93
CA ILE A 13 -0.84 -7.21 20.64
C ILE A 13 -1.56 -6.80 21.93
N ARG A 14 -1.44 -7.62 22.97
CA ARG A 14 -2.07 -7.35 24.27
C ARG A 14 -1.55 -6.08 24.94
N GLU A 15 -0.27 -5.75 24.81
CA GLU A 15 0.26 -4.46 25.30
C GLU A 15 -0.36 -3.29 24.54
N ALA A 16 -0.47 -3.38 23.21
CA ALA A 16 -1.15 -2.36 22.40
C ALA A 16 -2.62 -2.18 22.82
N TRP A 17 -3.32 -3.29 23.05
CA TRP A 17 -4.70 -3.29 23.53
C TRP A 17 -4.83 -2.66 24.93
N ASN A 18 -3.94 -3.03 25.88
CA ASN A 18 -3.92 -2.46 27.24
C ASN A 18 -3.66 -0.94 27.24
N MET A 19 -2.95 -0.41 26.24
CA MET A 19 -2.75 1.03 26.05
C MET A 19 -3.97 1.75 25.44
N GLY A 20 -5.02 1.02 25.08
CA GLY A 20 -6.24 1.57 24.46
C GLY A 20 -6.15 1.74 22.95
N ALA A 21 -5.22 1.06 22.27
CA ALA A 21 -5.19 1.09 20.82
C ALA A 21 -6.46 0.46 20.22
N VAL A 22 -7.03 1.09 19.20
CA VAL A 22 -8.19 0.56 18.45
C VAL A 22 -7.78 -0.31 17.26
N ALA A 23 -6.50 -0.23 16.87
CA ALA A 23 -5.94 -0.95 15.75
C ALA A 23 -4.45 -1.24 15.96
N VAL A 24 -3.94 -2.26 15.28
CA VAL A 24 -2.51 -2.54 15.16
C VAL A 24 -2.04 -2.45 13.71
N GLY A 25 -0.82 -1.95 13.53
CA GLY A 25 -0.19 -1.83 12.23
C GLY A 25 1.03 -2.73 12.12
N ALA A 26 1.22 -3.37 10.95
CA ALA A 26 2.43 -4.12 10.65
C ALA A 26 2.95 -3.77 9.25
N THR A 27 4.24 -4.00 9.01
CA THR A 27 4.84 -3.89 7.67
C THR A 27 5.44 -5.22 7.27
N ILE A 28 5.10 -5.68 6.07
CA ILE A 28 5.78 -6.80 5.42
C ILE A 28 6.52 -6.27 4.21
N TYR A 29 7.76 -6.71 4.05
CA TYR A 29 8.60 -6.44 2.90
C TYR A 29 8.54 -7.60 1.89
N PHE A 30 7.45 -7.69 1.14
CA PHE A 30 7.22 -8.74 0.14
C PHE A 30 8.37 -8.84 -0.88
N GLY A 31 8.85 -10.06 -1.08
CA GLY A 31 9.99 -10.35 -1.95
C GLY A 31 11.36 -10.21 -1.29
N SER A 32 11.44 -9.76 -0.02
CA SER A 32 12.68 -9.83 0.74
C SER A 32 12.94 -11.26 1.23
N GLU A 33 14.19 -11.57 1.55
CA GLU A 33 14.61 -12.87 2.11
C GLU A 33 13.81 -13.25 3.37
N GLU A 34 13.46 -12.26 4.19
CA GLU A 34 12.76 -12.46 5.47
C GLU A 34 11.24 -12.41 5.35
N SER A 35 10.70 -12.27 4.13
CA SER A 35 9.26 -11.99 3.94
C SER A 35 8.36 -13.13 4.39
N ASP A 36 8.77 -14.39 4.21
CA ASP A 36 8.00 -15.56 4.67
C ASP A 36 7.82 -15.57 6.19
N ARG A 37 8.89 -15.26 6.94
CA ARG A 37 8.84 -15.12 8.41
C ARG A 37 7.88 -14.00 8.81
N GLN A 38 8.00 -12.83 8.19
CA GLN A 38 7.13 -11.68 8.47
C GLN A 38 5.67 -12.00 8.19
N ILE A 39 5.35 -12.72 7.10
CA ILE A 39 3.98 -13.15 6.77
C ILE A 39 3.41 -14.02 7.88
N ILE A 40 4.16 -15.02 8.36
CA ILE A 40 3.70 -15.94 9.41
C ILE A 40 3.51 -15.20 10.74
N GLU A 41 4.47 -14.34 11.12
CA GLU A 41 4.41 -13.56 12.37
C GLU A 41 3.24 -12.58 12.37
N VAL A 42 3.04 -11.85 11.27
CA VAL A 42 1.95 -10.88 11.14
C VAL A 42 0.59 -11.59 11.08
N ALA A 43 0.47 -12.73 10.41
CA ALA A 43 -0.78 -13.49 10.39
C ALA A 43 -1.23 -13.93 11.79
N LYS A 44 -0.28 -14.35 12.64
CA LYS A 44 -0.55 -14.70 14.05
C LYS A 44 -0.93 -13.47 14.87
N ALA A 45 -0.19 -12.37 14.69
CA ALA A 45 -0.45 -11.12 15.39
C ALA A 45 -1.84 -10.54 15.03
N PHE A 46 -2.24 -10.62 13.76
CA PHE A 46 -3.54 -10.14 13.31
C PHE A 46 -4.70 -11.03 13.76
N GLU A 47 -4.51 -12.35 13.87
CA GLU A 47 -5.47 -13.23 14.55
C GLU A 47 -5.69 -12.80 16.00
N GLU A 48 -4.63 -12.56 16.77
CA GLU A 48 -4.76 -12.09 18.15
C GLU A 48 -5.47 -10.74 18.22
N ALA A 49 -5.13 -9.80 17.33
CA ALA A 49 -5.78 -8.48 17.26
C ALA A 49 -7.29 -8.60 17.00
N HIS A 50 -7.69 -9.45 16.06
CA HIS A 50 -9.10 -9.74 15.77
C HIS A 50 -9.80 -10.40 16.97
N SER A 51 -9.13 -11.31 17.70
CA SER A 51 -9.69 -11.92 18.91
C SER A 51 -9.97 -10.91 20.04
N LEU A 52 -9.28 -9.77 20.01
CA LEU A 52 -9.43 -8.66 20.96
C LEU A 52 -10.35 -7.54 20.43
N GLY A 53 -10.93 -7.70 19.24
CA GLY A 53 -11.80 -6.71 18.60
C GLY A 53 -11.08 -5.50 18.01
N MET A 54 -9.78 -5.59 17.75
CA MET A 54 -8.97 -4.52 17.16
C MET A 54 -8.95 -4.62 15.64
N ALA A 55 -8.91 -3.47 14.94
CA ALA A 55 -8.67 -3.45 13.50
C ALA A 55 -7.18 -3.70 13.16
N THR A 56 -6.90 -4.14 11.95
CA THR A 56 -5.54 -4.41 11.49
C THR A 56 -5.21 -3.63 10.22
N VAL A 57 -4.01 -3.05 10.18
CA VAL A 57 -3.51 -2.26 9.04
C VAL A 57 -2.18 -2.83 8.57
N LEU A 58 -2.11 -3.24 7.30
CA LEU A 58 -0.91 -3.87 6.75
C LEU A 58 -0.27 -3.04 5.66
N TRP A 59 1.00 -2.68 5.86
CA TRP A 59 1.84 -2.11 4.83
C TRP A 59 2.44 -3.22 3.98
N CYS A 60 2.01 -3.33 2.73
CA CYS A 60 2.43 -4.39 1.81
C CYS A 60 3.58 -3.94 0.89
N TYR A 61 4.76 -3.61 1.40
CA TYR A 61 5.80 -3.05 0.53
C TYR A 61 6.62 -4.11 -0.19
N LEU A 62 6.89 -3.88 -1.47
CA LEU A 62 7.86 -4.68 -2.20
C LEU A 62 9.29 -4.34 -1.77
N ARG A 63 10.16 -5.33 -1.64
CA ARG A 63 11.61 -5.16 -1.45
C ARG A 63 12.37 -6.32 -2.09
N ASN A 64 12.92 -6.11 -3.28
CA ASN A 64 13.88 -7.03 -3.88
C ASN A 64 14.72 -6.29 -4.92
N SER A 65 16.05 -6.45 -4.91
CA SER A 65 16.92 -5.82 -5.91
C SER A 65 16.61 -6.26 -7.34
N ALA A 66 16.08 -7.48 -7.52
CA ALA A 66 15.67 -8.01 -8.81
C ALA A 66 14.51 -7.23 -9.45
N PHE A 67 13.75 -6.44 -8.67
CA PHE A 67 12.66 -5.62 -9.21
C PHE A 67 13.15 -4.38 -9.96
N LYS A 68 14.47 -4.16 -10.01
CA LYS A 68 15.08 -3.20 -10.92
C LYS A 68 15.56 -3.94 -12.17
N VAL A 69 14.93 -3.68 -13.30
CA VAL A 69 15.22 -4.34 -14.57
C VAL A 69 15.52 -3.27 -15.61
N GLY A 70 16.77 -3.26 -16.10
CA GLY A 70 17.26 -2.19 -16.97
C GLY A 70 17.29 -0.85 -16.23
N ASP A 71 16.63 0.16 -16.80
CA ASP A 71 16.51 1.52 -16.28
C ASP A 71 15.23 1.74 -15.44
N LYS A 72 14.39 0.72 -15.28
CA LYS A 72 13.10 0.81 -14.58
C LYS A 72 13.12 0.15 -13.21
N ASP A 73 12.39 0.76 -12.27
CA ASP A 73 12.17 0.25 -10.93
C ASP A 73 10.70 -0.21 -10.78
N TYR A 74 10.47 -1.52 -10.69
CA TYR A 74 9.15 -2.14 -10.60
C TYR A 74 8.64 -2.31 -9.15
N HIS A 75 9.31 -1.75 -8.14
CA HIS A 75 8.80 -1.80 -6.75
C HIS A 75 7.43 -1.12 -6.58
N LEU A 76 7.03 -0.27 -7.52
CA LEU A 76 5.73 0.41 -7.56
C LEU A 76 4.86 -0.05 -8.74
N ALA A 77 5.16 -1.21 -9.32
CA ALA A 77 4.36 -1.77 -10.40
C ALA A 77 3.00 -2.22 -9.86
N ALA A 78 1.92 -1.83 -10.53
CA ALA A 78 0.54 -2.10 -10.11
C ALA A 78 0.27 -3.61 -9.96
N ASP A 79 0.80 -4.44 -10.87
CA ASP A 79 0.68 -5.89 -10.85
C ASP A 79 1.42 -6.54 -9.67
N LEU A 80 2.69 -6.17 -9.42
CA LEU A 80 3.48 -6.72 -8.32
C LEU A 80 2.94 -6.26 -6.95
N THR A 81 2.62 -4.96 -6.82
CA THR A 81 2.04 -4.43 -5.59
C THR A 81 0.64 -4.98 -5.36
N GLY A 82 -0.13 -5.23 -6.42
CA GLY A 82 -1.41 -5.94 -6.37
C GLY A 82 -1.27 -7.34 -5.75
N GLN A 83 -0.28 -8.13 -6.17
CA GLN A 83 -0.03 -9.44 -5.56
C GLN A 83 0.29 -9.35 -4.06
N ALA A 84 1.13 -8.39 -3.66
CA ALA A 84 1.44 -8.17 -2.24
C ALA A 84 0.21 -7.73 -1.43
N ASN A 85 -0.64 -6.88 -2.01
CA ASN A 85 -1.92 -6.49 -1.41
C ASN A 85 -2.84 -7.70 -1.24
N HIS A 86 -2.94 -8.56 -2.27
CA HIS A 86 -3.76 -9.77 -2.22
C HIS A 86 -3.33 -10.72 -1.12
N LEU A 87 -2.02 -10.98 -0.99
CA LEU A 87 -1.50 -11.77 0.12
C LEU A 87 -1.85 -11.13 1.47
N GLY A 88 -1.74 -9.80 1.57
CA GLY A 88 -2.10 -9.06 2.78
C GLY A 88 -3.55 -9.28 3.22
N VAL A 89 -4.52 -9.20 2.30
CA VAL A 89 -5.94 -9.41 2.65
C VAL A 89 -6.25 -10.85 3.06
N THR A 90 -5.45 -11.83 2.63
CA THR A 90 -5.62 -13.22 3.05
C THR A 90 -5.12 -13.50 4.47
N ILE A 91 -4.32 -12.60 5.04
CA ILE A 91 -3.76 -12.74 6.40
C ILE A 91 -4.40 -11.77 7.39
N LYS A 92 -5.72 -11.58 7.27
CA LYS A 92 -6.57 -10.78 8.18
C LYS A 92 -6.24 -9.28 8.24
N ALA A 93 -5.71 -8.70 7.17
CA ALA A 93 -5.60 -7.24 7.08
C ALA A 93 -6.99 -6.63 6.77
N ASP A 94 -7.51 -5.77 7.64
CA ASP A 94 -8.74 -5.02 7.39
C ASP A 94 -8.50 -3.85 6.43
N ILE A 95 -7.33 -3.22 6.54
CA ILE A 95 -6.86 -2.14 5.68
C ILE A 95 -5.49 -2.48 5.12
N ILE A 96 -5.35 -2.38 3.80
CA ILE A 96 -4.07 -2.44 3.10
C ILE A 96 -3.54 -1.03 2.89
N LYS A 97 -2.27 -0.85 3.23
CA LYS A 97 -1.51 0.36 2.99
C LYS A 97 -0.47 0.09 1.91
N GLN A 98 -0.59 0.79 0.79
CA GLN A 98 0.37 0.71 -0.32
C GLN A 98 0.85 2.08 -0.80
N LYS A 99 1.96 2.16 -1.53
CA LYS A 99 2.31 3.36 -2.31
C LYS A 99 1.49 3.43 -3.59
N LEU A 100 1.22 4.63 -4.10
CA LEU A 100 0.56 4.76 -5.39
C LEU A 100 1.42 4.10 -6.48
N PRO A 101 0.83 3.32 -7.41
CA PRO A 101 1.59 2.71 -8.48
C PRO A 101 2.00 3.76 -9.51
N GLU A 102 3.21 3.61 -10.04
CA GLU A 102 3.80 4.54 -11.03
C GLU A 102 3.93 3.90 -12.42
N LEU A 103 3.82 2.57 -12.48
CA LEU A 103 3.98 1.77 -13.69
C LEU A 103 3.24 0.43 -13.54
N ASN A 104 3.29 -0.40 -14.58
CA ASN A 104 2.77 -1.76 -14.58
C ASN A 104 3.77 -2.70 -15.29
N GLY A 105 3.47 -4.01 -15.31
CA GLY A 105 4.26 -4.99 -16.06
C GLY A 105 5.49 -5.49 -15.33
N GLY A 106 5.51 -5.44 -14.00
CA GLY A 106 6.60 -6.01 -13.23
C GLY A 106 6.70 -7.53 -13.40
N PHE A 107 5.58 -8.26 -13.49
CA PHE A 107 5.64 -9.70 -13.81
C PHE A 107 6.23 -9.94 -15.20
N LYS A 108 5.87 -9.12 -16.20
CA LYS A 108 6.44 -9.23 -17.55
C LYS A 108 7.95 -9.03 -17.53
N ALA A 109 8.42 -7.95 -16.89
CA ALA A 109 9.84 -7.63 -16.79
C ALA A 109 10.64 -8.73 -16.08
N LEU A 110 10.06 -9.33 -15.04
CA LEU A 110 10.72 -10.38 -14.25
C LEU A 110 10.65 -11.78 -14.89
N ASN A 111 9.80 -11.99 -15.90
CA ASN A 111 9.74 -13.22 -16.70
C ASN A 111 10.62 -13.18 -17.96
N MET A 112 11.45 -12.14 -18.16
CA MET A 112 12.31 -12.07 -19.33
C MET A 112 13.46 -13.10 -19.26
N GLY A 113 13.82 -13.66 -20.43
CA GLY A 113 14.94 -14.60 -20.56
C GLY A 113 14.63 -16.01 -20.04
N LYS A 114 15.43 -16.49 -19.09
CA LYS A 114 15.26 -17.83 -18.46
C LYS A 114 14.53 -17.78 -17.11
N SER A 115 14.04 -16.61 -16.71
CA SER A 115 13.37 -16.42 -15.42
C SER A 115 11.89 -16.81 -15.51
N SER A 116 11.40 -17.60 -14.56
CA SER A 116 9.97 -17.85 -14.35
C SER A 116 9.54 -17.18 -13.04
N TYR A 117 9.02 -15.96 -13.13
CA TYR A 117 8.60 -15.16 -11.98
C TYR A 117 7.10 -14.92 -11.96
N GLY A 118 6.36 -15.70 -11.16
CA GLY A 118 4.90 -15.58 -11.09
C GLY A 118 4.19 -15.96 -12.40
N LYS A 119 2.85 -15.84 -12.40
CA LYS A 119 2.01 -16.07 -13.58
C LYS A 119 1.36 -14.76 -13.98
N LEU A 120 1.17 -14.56 -15.28
CA LEU A 120 0.51 -13.38 -15.84
C LEU A 120 -0.35 -13.78 -17.04
N ASP A 121 -1.31 -12.92 -17.37
CA ASP A 121 -2.10 -12.97 -18.59
C ASP A 121 -1.95 -11.64 -19.34
N GLU A 122 -1.80 -11.68 -20.66
CA GLU A 122 -1.62 -10.47 -21.48
C GLU A 122 -2.79 -9.47 -21.35
N ARG A 123 -4.00 -9.96 -21.03
CA ARG A 123 -5.19 -9.11 -20.82
C ARG A 123 -5.03 -8.18 -19.62
N MET A 124 -4.21 -8.53 -18.62
CA MET A 124 -3.90 -7.64 -17.49
C MET A 124 -3.38 -6.27 -17.95
N TYR A 125 -2.68 -6.24 -19.09
CA TYR A 125 -2.00 -5.06 -19.61
C TYR A 125 -2.64 -4.48 -20.87
N THR A 126 -3.52 -5.25 -21.53
CA THR A 126 -4.11 -4.86 -22.81
C THR A 126 -5.62 -4.58 -22.74
N GLN A 127 -6.32 -5.12 -21.74
CA GLN A 127 -7.78 -5.02 -21.62
C GLN A 127 -8.25 -4.58 -20.23
N LEU A 128 -7.55 -4.99 -19.17
CA LEU A 128 -8.00 -4.82 -17.79
C LEU A 128 -7.36 -3.64 -17.05
N SER A 129 -6.39 -2.97 -17.66
CA SER A 129 -5.72 -1.79 -17.10
C SER A 129 -5.13 -0.95 -18.24
N SER A 130 -4.82 0.31 -17.94
CA SER A 130 -4.13 1.24 -18.82
C SER A 130 -3.01 1.95 -18.04
N ASP A 131 -2.22 2.77 -18.71
CA ASP A 131 -1.19 3.61 -18.05
C ASP A 131 -1.81 4.79 -17.27
N HIS A 132 -3.13 4.96 -17.31
CA HIS A 132 -3.79 6.01 -16.54
C HIS A 132 -3.65 5.74 -15.02
N PRO A 133 -3.22 6.71 -14.19
CA PRO A 133 -2.94 6.47 -12.77
C PRO A 133 -4.13 5.91 -11.97
N ILE A 134 -5.35 6.28 -12.34
CA ILE A 134 -6.58 5.74 -11.73
C ILE A 134 -6.73 4.25 -12.04
N ASP A 135 -6.41 3.80 -13.25
CA ASP A 135 -6.53 2.39 -13.65
C ASP A 135 -5.46 1.54 -12.99
N LEU A 136 -4.24 2.07 -12.84
CA LEU A 136 -3.16 1.42 -12.10
C LEU A 136 -3.53 1.27 -10.62
N CYS A 137 -4.06 2.33 -9.99
CA CYS A 137 -4.51 2.27 -8.60
C CYS A 137 -5.73 1.33 -8.45
N ARG A 138 -6.66 1.33 -9.41
CA ARG A 138 -7.80 0.41 -9.42
C ARG A 138 -7.35 -1.04 -9.47
N TYR A 139 -6.27 -1.33 -10.18
CA TYR A 139 -5.66 -2.66 -10.18
C TYR A 139 -5.21 -3.10 -8.78
N GLN A 140 -4.64 -2.19 -7.98
CA GLN A 140 -4.35 -2.47 -6.57
C GLN A 140 -5.63 -2.71 -5.75
N VAL A 141 -6.67 -1.90 -5.94
CA VAL A 141 -7.97 -2.04 -5.24
C VAL A 141 -8.63 -3.39 -5.55
N LEU A 142 -8.60 -3.83 -6.81
CA LEU A 142 -9.14 -5.14 -7.22
C LEU A 142 -8.50 -6.29 -6.44
N ASN A 143 -7.20 -6.20 -6.16
CA ASN A 143 -6.46 -7.18 -5.37
C ASN A 143 -6.76 -7.11 -3.87
N CYS A 144 -7.43 -6.06 -3.38
CA CYS A 144 -7.95 -5.95 -2.02
C CYS A 144 -9.40 -6.47 -1.91
N PHE A 145 -9.70 -7.61 -2.55
CA PHE A 145 -11.06 -8.15 -2.72
C PHE A 145 -12.04 -7.11 -3.30
N ALA A 146 -11.64 -6.46 -4.39
CA ALA A 146 -12.42 -5.41 -5.04
C ALA A 146 -12.85 -4.27 -4.08
N GLY A 147 -11.96 -3.89 -3.16
CA GLY A 147 -12.18 -2.83 -2.19
C GLY A 147 -12.91 -3.25 -0.91
N ARG A 148 -13.28 -4.54 -0.75
CA ARG A 148 -13.87 -5.03 0.50
C ARG A 148 -12.92 -4.89 1.69
N ALA A 149 -11.63 -5.11 1.47
CA ALA A 149 -10.59 -4.63 2.38
C ALA A 149 -10.14 -3.25 1.89
N GLY A 150 -10.15 -2.25 2.77
CA GLY A 150 -9.89 -0.87 2.37
C GLY A 150 -8.46 -0.71 1.84
N LEU A 151 -8.27 -0.06 0.69
CA LEU A 151 -6.94 0.33 0.20
C LEU A 151 -6.69 1.80 0.50
N ILE A 152 -5.68 2.06 1.34
CA ILE A 152 -5.16 3.41 1.56
C ILE A 152 -3.79 3.58 0.89
N ASN A 153 -3.57 4.75 0.28
CA ASN A 153 -2.27 5.09 -0.30
C ASN A 153 -1.43 6.01 0.59
N SER A 154 -0.11 5.97 0.43
CA SER A 154 0.80 6.95 1.04
C SER A 154 0.74 8.28 0.30
N SER A 155 0.77 9.39 1.02
CA SER A 155 0.92 10.73 0.41
C SER A 155 2.33 11.04 -0.12
N GLY A 156 3.28 10.11 -0.07
CA GLY A 156 4.67 10.30 -0.54
C GLY A 156 5.62 10.98 0.46
N ALA A 157 6.83 11.31 -0.01
CA ALA A 157 7.82 12.07 0.74
C ALA A 157 7.48 13.58 0.70
N SER A 158 7.95 14.35 1.69
CA SER A 158 7.76 15.80 1.72
C SER A 158 8.68 16.50 0.70
N GLY A 159 8.15 17.52 0.04
CA GLY A 159 8.81 18.34 -0.97
C GLY A 159 8.21 19.75 -1.07
N GLN A 160 8.33 20.36 -2.25
CA GLN A 160 7.87 21.73 -2.48
C GLN A 160 6.35 21.82 -2.69
N ASN A 161 5.72 20.83 -3.33
CA ASN A 161 4.31 20.85 -3.75
C ASN A 161 3.45 19.87 -2.95
N ASP A 162 3.66 19.82 -1.63
CA ASP A 162 3.12 18.76 -0.79
C ASP A 162 1.60 18.69 -0.77
N ILE A 163 0.91 19.83 -0.75
CA ILE A 163 -0.56 19.87 -0.77
C ILE A 163 -1.07 19.35 -2.12
N GLN A 164 -0.53 19.85 -3.23
CA GLN A 164 -0.96 19.46 -4.58
C GLN A 164 -0.72 17.96 -4.82
N GLU A 165 0.42 17.43 -4.40
CA GLU A 165 0.73 16.00 -4.51
C GLU A 165 -0.19 15.13 -3.63
N ALA A 166 -0.49 15.59 -2.41
CA ALA A 166 -1.38 14.89 -1.50
C ALA A 166 -2.82 14.86 -2.05
N VAL A 167 -3.32 16.00 -2.53
CA VAL A 167 -4.63 16.13 -3.18
C VAL A 167 -4.71 15.25 -4.43
N LYS A 168 -3.70 15.30 -5.31
CA LYS A 168 -3.63 14.43 -6.50
C LYS A 168 -3.69 12.95 -6.11
N THR A 169 -2.94 12.55 -5.09
CA THR A 169 -2.94 11.16 -4.61
C THR A 169 -4.30 10.76 -4.04
N ALA A 170 -4.94 11.65 -3.28
CA ALA A 170 -6.28 11.43 -2.73
C ALA A 170 -7.33 11.29 -3.83
N VAL A 171 -7.28 12.14 -4.85
CA VAL A 171 -8.18 12.06 -6.01
C VAL A 171 -7.97 10.74 -6.73
N ILE A 172 -6.73 10.35 -7.03
CA ILE A 172 -6.47 9.07 -7.73
C ILE A 172 -6.96 7.88 -6.90
N ASN A 173 -6.67 7.83 -5.60
CA ASN A 173 -7.10 6.75 -4.72
C ASN A 173 -8.64 6.67 -4.65
N LYS A 174 -9.33 7.79 -4.38
CA LYS A 174 -10.79 7.83 -4.28
C LYS A 174 -11.44 7.43 -5.61
N ARG A 175 -11.00 7.99 -6.73
CA ARG A 175 -11.53 7.69 -8.06
C ARG A 175 -11.32 6.21 -8.43
N ALA A 176 -10.26 5.58 -7.93
CA ALA A 176 -9.97 4.16 -8.15
C ALA A 176 -10.81 3.21 -7.27
N GLY A 177 -11.57 3.74 -6.29
CA GLY A 177 -12.31 2.95 -5.30
C GLY A 177 -11.52 2.65 -4.00
N GLY A 178 -10.39 3.32 -3.78
CA GLY A 178 -9.69 3.29 -2.51
C GLY A 178 -10.41 4.09 -1.42
N THR A 179 -9.98 3.90 -0.16
CA THR A 179 -10.73 4.36 1.02
C THR A 179 -10.03 5.44 1.84
N GLY A 180 -8.85 5.91 1.41
CA GLY A 180 -8.12 6.90 2.21
C GLY A 180 -6.65 7.08 1.84
N LEU A 181 -6.04 8.06 2.50
CA LEU A 181 -4.59 8.23 2.55
C LEU A 181 -4.09 8.11 3.98
N ILE A 182 -2.82 7.75 4.12
CA ILE A 182 -2.06 7.92 5.35
C ILE A 182 -0.89 8.87 5.09
N SER A 183 -0.85 9.96 5.86
CA SER A 183 0.17 11.02 5.77
C SER A 183 1.00 11.04 7.05
N GLY A 184 2.31 10.95 6.89
CA GLY A 184 3.29 11.03 7.97
C GLY A 184 4.15 12.26 7.79
N ARG A 185 5.41 12.05 7.39
CA ARG A 185 6.41 13.11 7.15
C ARG A 185 5.86 14.32 6.37
N LYS A 186 5.03 14.09 5.35
CA LYS A 186 4.45 15.15 4.52
C LYS A 186 3.59 16.16 5.31
N ALA A 187 2.88 15.72 6.35
CA ALA A 187 2.14 16.60 7.26
C ALA A 187 3.01 17.06 8.44
N PHE A 188 3.73 16.13 9.07
CA PHE A 188 4.38 16.37 10.37
C PHE A 188 5.78 17.01 10.31
N GLN A 189 6.38 17.15 9.13
CA GLN A 189 7.63 17.91 8.94
C GLN A 189 7.39 19.38 8.53
N LYS A 190 6.12 19.81 8.50
CA LYS A 190 5.72 21.18 8.17
C LYS A 190 5.41 21.98 9.46
N PRO A 191 5.40 23.32 9.38
CA PRO A 191 4.75 24.15 10.39
C PRO A 191 3.33 23.65 10.68
N MET A 192 2.89 23.75 11.94
CA MET A 192 1.62 23.17 12.41
C MET A 192 0.43 23.55 11.51
N ASN A 193 0.29 24.84 11.18
CA ASN A 193 -0.77 25.34 10.31
C ASN A 193 -0.74 24.75 8.90
N GLU A 194 0.45 24.59 8.32
CA GLU A 194 0.63 23.98 7.00
C GLU A 194 0.33 22.47 7.02
N GLY A 195 0.76 21.76 8.08
CA GLY A 195 0.45 20.34 8.26
C GLY A 195 -1.04 20.09 8.42
N VAL A 196 -1.74 20.92 9.22
CA VAL A 196 -3.20 20.87 9.37
C VAL A 196 -3.90 21.16 8.04
N ALA A 197 -3.49 22.21 7.32
CA ALA A 197 -4.05 22.54 6.01
C ALA A 197 -3.90 21.38 5.01
N LEU A 198 -2.75 20.69 5.04
CA LEU A 198 -2.52 19.52 4.20
C LEU A 198 -3.47 18.35 4.53
N LEU A 199 -3.71 18.09 5.82
CA LEU A 199 -4.64 17.04 6.25
C LEU A 199 -6.08 17.38 5.87
N HIS A 200 -6.51 18.63 6.06
CA HIS A 200 -7.83 19.10 5.63
C HIS A 200 -8.00 18.96 4.11
N ALA A 201 -7.00 19.37 3.32
CA ALA A 201 -7.08 19.22 1.87
C ALA A 201 -7.25 17.77 1.41
N ILE A 202 -6.66 16.79 2.12
CA ILE A 202 -6.91 15.36 1.87
C ILE A 202 -8.36 15.01 2.22
N GLN A 203 -8.83 15.42 3.40
CA GLN A 203 -10.20 15.15 3.87
C GLN A 203 -11.26 15.72 2.93
N ASP A 204 -11.06 16.95 2.44
CA ASP A 204 -11.95 17.64 1.50
C ASP A 204 -12.15 16.82 0.22
N VAL A 205 -11.10 16.13 -0.29
CA VAL A 205 -11.25 15.22 -1.43
C VAL A 205 -12.20 14.07 -1.12
N TYR A 206 -12.11 13.46 0.06
CA TYR A 206 -12.99 12.36 0.45
C TYR A 206 -14.42 12.81 0.77
N LEU A 207 -14.60 14.05 1.25
CA LEU A 207 -15.90 14.67 1.49
C LEU A 207 -16.53 15.28 0.23
N CYS A 208 -15.75 15.52 -0.83
CA CYS A 208 -16.25 16.11 -2.07
C CYS A 208 -17.02 15.08 -2.94
N ASP A 209 -18.32 15.25 -3.06
CA ASP A 209 -19.22 14.37 -3.83
C ASP A 209 -18.90 14.34 -5.34
N GLU A 210 -18.32 15.41 -5.87
CA GLU A 210 -17.92 15.50 -7.29
C GLU A 210 -16.75 14.55 -7.63
N VAL A 211 -15.93 14.20 -6.63
CA VAL A 211 -14.87 13.19 -6.78
C VAL A 211 -15.48 11.81 -6.55
N SER A 212 -16.21 11.30 -7.55
CA SER A 212 -16.80 9.96 -7.53
C SER A 212 -15.80 8.87 -7.92
N ILE A 213 -16.16 7.60 -7.72
CA ILE A 213 -15.47 6.49 -8.40
C ILE A 213 -15.57 6.71 -9.93
N ALA A 214 -14.47 6.47 -10.64
CA ALA A 214 -14.36 6.59 -12.09
C ALA A 214 -14.64 5.28 -12.81
#